data_AF-A0A846BRJ3-F1
#
_entry.id   AF-A0A846BRJ3-F1
#
_cell.length_a   1.000
_cell.length_b   1.000
_cell.length_c   1.000
_cell.angle_alpha   90.00
_cell.angle_beta   90.00
_cell.angle_gamma   90.00
#
_symmetry.space_group_name_H-M   'P 1'
#
loop_
_entity.id
_entity.type
_entity.pdbx_description
1 polymer ?
#
loop_
_entity_poly.entity_id
_entity_poly.type
_entity_poly.pdbx_seq_one_letter_code
_entity_poly.pdbx_strand_id
1 'polypeptide(L)'
;MINKFTEIKDIEDIAQQAHLGADVSEHFTGNFQAKQQINIALPLELLKSIDAKCQRQKLNRQDWIQLVCAEKIREVQAREISKAV
;
A
#
# COMPACT_ATOMS: atom_id res chain seq x y z
N MET A 1 16.41 30.10 11.55
CA MET A 1 16.97 28.83 12.04
C MET A 1 16.12 27.71 11.49
N ILE A 2 16.70 26.83 10.67
CA ILE A 2 15.98 25.72 10.04
C ILE A 2 15.83 24.61 11.08
N ASN A 3 14.59 24.36 11.51
CA ASN A 3 14.23 23.17 12.29
C ASN A 3 14.45 21.94 11.40
N LYS A 4 15.56 21.22 11.62
CA LYS A 4 15.84 19.94 10.96
C LYS A 4 16.42 18.94 11.95
N PHE A 5 15.60 18.55 12.91
CA PHE A 5 15.81 17.34 13.71
C PHE A 5 14.51 16.56 13.71
N THR A 6 14.20 15.91 12.59
CA THR A 6 13.45 14.65 12.65
C THR A 6 14.34 13.69 13.42
N GLU A 7 13.95 13.43 14.65
CA GLU A 7 14.57 12.53 15.60
C GLU A 7 14.92 11.21 14.91
N ILE A 8 16.22 10.93 14.87
CA ILE A 8 16.76 9.60 14.63
C ILE A 8 16.22 8.76 15.79
N LYS A 9 15.14 7.99 15.59
CA LYS A 9 14.83 6.90 16.52
C LYS A 9 16.09 6.05 16.66
N ASP A 10 16.47 5.73 17.88
CA ASP A 10 17.73 5.06 18.16
C ASP A 10 17.79 3.75 17.37
N ILE A 11 18.88 3.52 16.65
CA ILE A 11 19.06 2.34 15.79
C ILE A 11 18.91 1.06 16.61
N GLU A 12 19.23 1.13 17.90
CA GLU A 12 19.04 0.06 18.89
C GLU A 12 17.55 -0.29 19.10
N ASP A 13 16.66 0.71 19.17
CA ASP A 13 15.22 0.50 19.29
C ASP A 13 14.65 -0.19 18.04
N ILE A 14 15.11 0.24 16.86
CA ILE A 14 14.69 -0.35 15.58
C ILE A 14 15.18 -1.80 15.49
N ALA A 15 16.42 -2.08 15.91
CA ALA A 15 16.97 -3.42 15.95
C ALA A 15 16.22 -4.32 16.94
N GLN A 16 15.85 -3.80 18.11
CA GLN A 16 15.06 -4.53 19.09
C GLN A 16 13.65 -4.85 18.59
N GLN A 17 12.97 -3.88 17.97
CA GLN A 17 11.66 -4.08 17.34
C GLN A 17 11.72 -5.18 16.26
N ALA A 18 12.74 -5.13 15.39
CA ALA A 18 12.97 -6.15 14.37
C ALA A 18 13.21 -7.53 14.98
N HIS A 19 14.00 -7.62 16.06
CA HIS A 19 14.26 -8.86 16.79
C HIS A 19 12.98 -9.47 17.38
N LEU A 20 12.05 -8.62 17.82
CA LEU A 20 10.73 -9.02 18.32
C LEU A 20 9.72 -9.36 17.20
N GLY A 21 10.13 -9.30 15.92
CA GLY A 21 9.30 -9.61 14.76
C GLY A 21 8.40 -8.47 14.31
N ALA A 22 8.62 -7.24 14.79
CA ALA A 22 7.92 -6.07 14.30
C ALA A 22 8.41 -5.71 12.89
N ASP A 23 7.49 -5.21 12.06
CA ASP A 23 7.80 -4.74 10.72
C ASP A 23 8.46 -3.36 10.80
N VAL A 24 9.79 -3.34 10.68
CA VAL A 24 10.61 -2.11 10.72
C VAL A 24 11.00 -1.60 9.33
N SER A 25 10.42 -2.19 8.26
CA SER A 25 10.80 -1.89 6.87
C SER A 25 10.66 -0.40 6.53
N GLU A 26 9.77 0.33 7.20
CA GLU A 26 9.60 1.77 7.11
C GLU A 26 10.92 2.54 7.37
N HIS A 27 11.67 2.16 8.41
CA HIS A 27 12.91 2.85 8.81
C HIS A 27 14.02 2.75 7.76
N PHE A 28 13.92 1.78 6.87
CA PHE A 28 14.92 1.51 5.85
C PHE A 28 14.46 1.86 4.43
N THR A 29 13.15 1.87 4.18
CA THR A 29 12.59 2.07 2.82
C THR A 29 11.93 3.43 2.61
N GLY A 30 11.62 4.16 3.69
CA GLY A 30 10.89 5.44 3.61
C GLY A 30 9.43 5.32 3.14
N ASN A 31 8.93 4.09 2.97
CA ASN A 31 7.56 3.83 2.55
C ASN A 31 6.70 3.45 3.75
N PHE A 32 5.87 4.39 4.23
CA PHE A 32 4.89 4.13 5.27
C PHE A 32 3.74 3.27 4.72
N GLN A 33 3.68 1.99 5.09
CA GLN A 33 2.55 1.13 4.78
C GLN A 33 1.57 1.10 5.96
N ALA A 34 0.55 1.96 5.92
CA ALA A 34 -0.56 1.89 6.85
C ALA A 34 -1.39 0.61 6.57
N LYS A 35 -1.27 -0.40 7.44
CA LYS A 35 -2.09 -1.62 7.34
C LYS A 35 -3.48 -1.33 7.89
N GLN A 36 -4.47 -1.22 7.01
CA GLN A 36 -5.87 -1.01 7.38
C GLN A 36 -6.73 -2.14 6.82
N GLN A 37 -7.59 -2.72 7.67
CA GLN A 37 -8.62 -3.63 7.22
C GLN A 37 -9.81 -2.83 6.68
N ILE A 38 -10.20 -3.10 5.43
CA ILE A 38 -11.34 -2.44 4.80
C ILE A 38 -12.46 -3.46 4.67
N ASN A 39 -13.61 -3.19 5.29
CA ASN A 39 -14.82 -3.98 5.12
C ASN A 39 -15.70 -3.33 4.05
N ILE A 40 -15.94 -4.04 2.94
CA ILE A 40 -16.72 -3.54 1.80
C ILE A 40 -17.77 -4.57 1.39
N ALA A 41 -18.96 -4.07 1.05
CA ALA A 41 -20.00 -4.88 0.42
C ALA A 41 -19.88 -4.73 -1.10
N LEU A 42 -19.69 -5.84 -1.80
CA LEU A 42 -19.61 -5.89 -3.26
C LEU A 42 -20.73 -6.77 -3.82
N PRO A 43 -21.29 -6.43 -5.00
CA PRO A 43 -22.22 -7.32 -5.70
C PRO A 43 -21.60 -8.69 -5.96
N LEU A 44 -22.41 -9.76 -5.86
CA LEU A 44 -21.94 -11.14 -6.02
C LEU A 44 -21.26 -11.39 -7.38
N GLU A 45 -21.82 -10.86 -8.46
CA GLU A 45 -21.25 -11.04 -9.80
C GLU A 45 -19.90 -10.33 -9.97
N LEU A 46 -19.68 -9.23 -9.25
CA LEU A 46 -18.39 -8.57 -9.20
C LEU A 46 -17.37 -9.43 -8.44
N LEU A 47 -17.76 -10.01 -7.30
CA LEU A 47 -16.89 -10.93 -6.54
C LEU A 47 -16.46 -12.13 -7.41
N LYS A 48 -17.39 -12.76 -8.13
CA LYS A 48 -17.07 -13.85 -9.07
C LYS A 48 -16.08 -13.42 -10.15
N SER A 49 -16.26 -12.21 -10.68
CA SER A 49 -15.37 -11.65 -11.70
C SER A 49 -13.96 -11.41 -11.16
N ILE A 50 -13.84 -10.89 -9.93
CA ILE A 50 -12.57 -10.70 -9.23
C ILE A 50 -11.89 -12.07 -9.02
N ASP A 51 -12.63 -13.08 -8.56
CA ASP A 51 -12.09 -14.42 -8.32
C ASP A 51 -11.52 -15.05 -9.59
N ALA A 52 -12.24 -14.94 -10.71
CA ALA A 52 -11.78 -15.44 -11.99
C ALA A 52 -10.49 -14.73 -12.46
N LYS A 53 -10.33 -13.44 -12.17
CA LYS A 53 -9.10 -12.68 -12.48
C LYS A 53 -7.95 -13.09 -11.57
N CYS A 54 -8.20 -13.22 -10.27
CA CYS A 54 -7.24 -13.69 -9.28
C CYS A 54 -6.68 -15.07 -9.65
N GLN A 55 -7.55 -16.02 -10.02
CA GLN A 55 -7.15 -17.36 -10.47
C GLN A 55 -6.26 -17.32 -11.71
N ARG A 56 -6.63 -16.54 -12.73
CA ARG A 56 -5.85 -16.42 -13.97
C ARG A 56 -4.47 -15.82 -13.73
N GLN A 57 -4.36 -14.86 -12.82
CA GLN A 57 -3.12 -14.16 -12.51
C GLN A 57 -2.31 -14.83 -11.39
N LYS A 58 -2.85 -15.87 -10.76
CA LYS A 58 -2.25 -16.56 -9.59
C LYS A 58 -1.96 -15.59 -8.44
N LEU A 59 -2.86 -14.65 -8.20
CA LEU A 59 -2.80 -13.68 -7.11
C LEU A 59 -3.92 -13.95 -6.12
N ASN A 60 -3.71 -13.59 -4.85
CA ASN A 60 -4.81 -13.53 -3.89
C ASN A 60 -5.64 -12.25 -4.14
N ARG A 61 -6.84 -12.18 -3.56
CA ARG A 61 -7.74 -11.03 -3.73
C ARG A 61 -7.13 -9.71 -3.29
N GLN A 62 -6.41 -9.70 -2.17
CA GLN A 62 -5.84 -8.48 -1.60
C GLN A 62 -4.77 -7.90 -2.53
N ASP A 63 -3.83 -8.72 -2.99
CA ASP A 63 -2.77 -8.29 -3.91
C ASP A 63 -3.36 -7.81 -5.24
N TRP A 64 -4.37 -8.52 -5.75
CA TRP A 64 -5.05 -8.14 -6.98
C TRP A 64 -5.78 -6.80 -6.85
N ILE A 65 -6.49 -6.58 -5.73
CA ILE A 65 -7.17 -5.30 -5.45
C ILE A 65 -6.16 -4.17 -5.30
N GLN A 66 -5.05 -4.39 -4.60
CA GLN A 66 -3.98 -3.39 -4.45
C GLN A 66 -3.41 -2.97 -5.81
N LEU A 67 -3.11 -3.93 -6.68
CA LEU A 67 -2.61 -3.68 -8.03
C LEU A 67 -3.59 -2.84 -8.85
N VAL A 68 -4.86 -3.24 -8.88
CA VAL A 68 -5.90 -2.53 -9.64
C VAL A 68 -6.13 -1.11 -9.11
N CYS A 69 -6.13 -0.93 -7.78
CA CYS A 69 -6.22 0.40 -7.19
C CYS A 69 -5.03 1.29 -7.59
N ALA A 70 -3.80 0.77 -7.55
CA ALA A 70 -2.60 1.51 -7.94
C ALA A 70 -2.60 1.89 -9.43
N GLU A 71 -3.07 1.00 -10.31
CA GLU A 71 -3.27 1.29 -11.72
C GLU A 71 -4.33 2.38 -11.92
N LYS A 72 -5.47 2.27 -11.23
CA LYS A 72 -6.57 3.22 -11.39
C LYS A 72 -6.22 4.62 -10.91
N ILE A 73 -5.51 4.73 -9.80
CA ILE A 73 -5.02 6.02 -9.28
C ILE A 73 -4.08 6.69 -10.29
N ARG A 74 -3.11 5.94 -10.84
CA ARG A 74 -2.19 6.47 -11.87
C ARG A 74 -2.95 6.97 -13.10
N GLU A 75 -3.96 6.23 -13.54
CA GLU A 75 -4.80 6.63 -14.68
C GLU A 75 -5.55 7.94 -14.39
N VAL A 76 -6.14 8.08 -13.19
CA VAL A 76 -6.86 9.29 -12.78
C VAL A 76 -5.91 10.49 -12.71
N GLN A 77 -4.75 10.33 -12.07
CA GLN A 77 -3.74 11.38 -11.97
C GLN A 77 -3.25 11.86 -13.34
N ALA A 78 -3.00 10.93 -14.28
CA ALA A 78 -2.60 11.28 -15.64
C ALA A 78 -3.67 12.14 -16.37
N ARG A 79 -4.96 11.83 -16.16
CA ARG A 79 -6.08 12.59 -16.72
C ARG A 79 -6.21 13.98 -16.11
N GLU A 80 -5.94 14.12 -14.81
CA GLU A 80 -5.98 15.42 -14.12
C GLU A 80 -4.88 16.35 -14.61
N ILE A 81 -3.65 15.85 -14.75
CA ILE A 81 -2.53 16.62 -15.31
C ILE A 81 -2.85 17.06 -16.75
N SER A 82 -3.40 16.17 -17.57
CA SER A 82 -3.76 16.47 -18.97
C SER A 82 -4.87 17.52 -19.11
N LYS A 83 -5.68 17.76 -18.07
CA LYS A 83 -6.70 18.81 -18.05
C LYS A 83 -6.19 20.14 -17.50
N ALA A 84 -5.05 20.13 -16.80
CA ALA A 84 -4.43 21.29 -16.20
C ALA A 84 -3.40 21.98 -17.11
N VAL A 85 -3.04 21.32 -18.23
CA VAL A 85 -2.24 21.85 -19.34
C VAL A 85 -3.17 22.33 -20.45
#